data_AF-A0A941NST6-F1
#
_entry.id   AF-A0A941NST6-F1
#
_cell.length_a   1.000
_cell.length_b   1.000
_cell.length_c   1.000
_cell.angle_alpha   90.00
_cell.angle_beta   90.00
_cell.angle_gamma   90.00
#
_symmetry.space_group_name_H-M   'P 1'
#
loop_
_entity.id
_entity.type
_entity.pdbx_description
1 polymer ?
#
loop_
_entity_poly.entity_id
_entity_poly.type
_entity_poly.pdbx_seq_one_letter_code
_entity_poly.pdbx_strand_id
1 'polypeptide(L)'
;MDCTVGINSVHKLKASKGFTMLEVLVSLVIFSIGLLGLAGLQILSLRLTGDSLLRTIAAVQANDMVDRMRSNVAATTLGVNSPYNNPTGSSTANPNCLGLDGSGNAVNAQCTPTQMAGEDFYEWYANIQGSSANGWHPKISALLPSASGVVCIDSTPNDGTPGAPACDNIVAVSGKPIFAIKIWWTERKDANSPGVTHRYVTNFSL
;
A
#
# COMPACT_ATOMS: atom_id res chain seq x y z
N MET A 1 -65.16 17.34 69.34
CA MET A 1 -63.74 17.72 69.35
C MET A 1 -63.14 17.27 68.03
N ASP A 2 -62.65 18.26 67.30
CA ASP A 2 -62.09 18.20 65.96
C ASP A 2 -60.91 17.23 65.83
N CYS A 3 -60.83 16.55 64.69
CA CYS A 3 -59.55 16.19 64.10
C CYS A 3 -59.60 16.54 62.60
N THR A 4 -58.92 17.64 62.31
CA THR A 4 -58.75 18.31 61.04
C THR A 4 -58.00 17.46 60.01
N VAL A 5 -58.47 17.51 58.76
CA VAL A 5 -57.81 16.93 57.58
C VAL A 5 -56.57 17.77 57.23
N GLY A 6 -55.38 17.18 57.38
CA GLY A 6 -54.11 17.79 56.94
C GLY A 6 -53.87 17.53 55.45
N ILE A 7 -54.20 18.50 54.60
CA ILE A 7 -53.89 18.48 53.16
C ILE A 7 -52.54 19.16 52.97
N ASN A 8 -51.45 18.41 52.77
CA ASN A 8 -50.12 18.98 52.51
C ASN A 8 -49.67 18.80 51.05
N SER A 9 -49.65 19.95 50.38
CA SER A 9 -48.78 20.37 49.28
C SER A 9 -48.81 19.55 47.97
N VAL A 10 -49.73 19.93 47.09
CA VAL A 10 -49.64 19.60 45.66
C VAL A 10 -48.38 20.26 45.09
N HIS A 11 -47.38 19.48 44.71
CA HIS A 11 -46.24 19.99 43.96
C HIS A 11 -46.76 20.73 42.73
N LYS A 12 -46.50 22.03 42.62
CA LYS A 12 -46.76 22.81 41.40
C LYS A 12 -46.02 22.13 40.25
N LEU A 13 -46.73 21.37 39.43
CA LEU A 13 -46.23 20.94 38.13
C LEU A 13 -45.90 22.22 37.36
N LYS A 14 -44.61 22.48 37.14
CA LYS A 14 -44.17 23.60 36.32
C LYS A 14 -44.87 23.49 34.96
N ALA A 15 -45.58 24.54 34.55
CA ALA A 15 -46.16 24.61 33.23
C ALA A 15 -45.04 24.47 32.19
N SER A 16 -45.11 23.40 31.39
CA SER A 16 -44.20 23.20 30.27
C SER A 16 -44.46 24.29 29.25
N LYS A 17 -43.47 25.17 29.02
CA LYS A 17 -43.54 26.14 27.93
C LYS A 17 -43.36 25.35 26.63
N GLY A 18 -44.38 25.31 25.78
CA GLY A 18 -44.31 24.67 24.46
C GLY A 18 -43.25 25.35 23.58
N PHE A 19 -42.66 24.57 22.67
CA PHE A 19 -41.68 25.05 21.70
C PHE A 19 -42.32 26.04 20.72
N THR A 20 -41.61 27.13 20.41
CA THR A 20 -42.03 28.03 19.34
C THR A 20 -41.63 27.46 17.99
N MET A 21 -42.38 27.74 16.91
CA MET A 21 -42.01 27.29 15.54
C MET A 21 -40.63 27.82 15.12
N LEU A 22 -40.23 28.99 15.65
CA LEU A 22 -38.91 29.58 15.42
C LEU A 22 -37.78 28.74 16.02
N GLU A 23 -38.01 28.18 17.21
CA GLU A 23 -37.01 27.37 17.93
C GLU A 23 -36.69 26.06 17.21
N VAL A 24 -37.71 25.43 16.62
CA VAL A 24 -37.53 24.23 15.78
C VAL A 24 -36.77 24.58 14.50
N LEU A 25 -37.09 25.70 13.86
CA LEU A 25 -36.42 26.14 12.62
C LEU A 25 -34.93 26.42 12.87
N VAL A 26 -34.59 27.13 13.94
CA VAL A 26 -33.20 27.39 14.33
C VAL A 26 -32.47 26.09 14.66
N SER A 27 -33.12 25.15 15.36
CA SER A 27 -32.54 23.84 15.67
C SER A 27 -32.22 23.04 14.40
N LEU A 28 -33.10 23.05 13.40
CA LEU A 28 -32.86 22.39 12.11
C LEU A 28 -31.71 23.03 11.32
N VAL A 29 -31.58 24.36 11.37
CA VAL A 29 -30.47 25.07 10.74
C VAL A 29 -29.14 24.68 11.39
N ILE A 30 -29.06 24.71 12.72
CA ILE A 30 -27.83 24.29 13.43
C ILE A 30 -27.52 22.81 13.15
N PHE A 31 -28.53 21.94 13.18
CA PHE A 31 -28.37 20.52 12.93
C PHE A 31 -27.87 20.22 11.51
N SER A 32 -28.42 20.89 10.50
CA SER A 32 -27.99 20.74 9.11
C SER A 32 -26.56 21.20 8.87
N ILE A 33 -26.12 22.31 9.49
CA ILE A 33 -24.72 22.76 9.46
C ILE A 33 -23.82 21.71 10.13
N GLY A 34 -24.24 21.16 11.28
CA GLY A 34 -23.52 20.09 11.96
C GLY A 34 -23.35 18.84 11.10
N LEU A 35 -24.40 18.40 10.40
CA LEU A 35 -24.36 17.26 9.49
C LEU A 35 -23.44 17.49 8.28
N LEU A 36 -23.43 18.70 7.70
CA LEU A 36 -22.51 19.04 6.62
C LEU A 36 -21.04 18.99 7.09
N GLY A 37 -20.77 19.44 8.32
CA GLY A 37 -19.45 19.29 8.94
C GLY A 37 -19.03 17.84 9.10
N LEU A 38 -19.93 16.97 9.58
CA LEU A 38 -19.67 15.53 9.71
C LEU A 38 -19.43 14.84 8.37
N ALA A 39 -20.20 15.18 7.33
CA ALA A 39 -20.00 14.65 5.98
C ALA A 39 -18.62 15.02 5.42
N GLY A 40 -18.17 16.26 5.65
CA GLY A 40 -16.83 16.70 5.27
C GLY A 40 -15.73 15.90 5.97
N LEU A 41 -15.86 15.66 7.28
CA LEU A 41 -14.93 14.82 8.04
C LEU A 41 -14.93 13.37 7.56
N GLN A 42 -16.08 12.82 7.19
CA GLN A 42 -16.18 11.46 6.67
C GLN A 42 -15.45 11.31 5.32
N ILE A 43 -15.61 12.27 4.40
CA ILE A 43 -14.88 12.29 3.13
C ILE A 43 -13.36 12.38 3.37
N LEU A 44 -12.93 13.26 4.27
CA LEU A 44 -11.51 13.39 4.63
C LEU A 44 -10.96 12.07 5.20
N SER A 45 -11.71 11.42 6.09
CA SER A 45 -11.32 10.14 6.70
C SER A 45 -11.15 9.04 5.65
N LEU A 46 -12.03 8.99 4.64
CA LEU A 46 -11.92 8.04 3.53
C LEU A 46 -10.65 8.28 2.69
N ARG A 47 -10.31 9.54 2.42
CA ARG A 47 -9.08 9.89 1.67
C ARG A 47 -7.83 9.45 2.44
N LEU A 48 -7.72 9.83 3.70
CA LEU A 48 -6.58 9.46 4.56
C LEU A 48 -6.41 7.94 4.68
N THR A 49 -7.53 7.21 4.77
CA THR A 49 -7.51 5.74 4.82
C THR A 49 -7.05 5.14 3.49
N GLY A 50 -7.50 5.70 2.37
CA GLY A 50 -7.06 5.30 1.02
C GLY A 50 -5.55 5.42 0.84
N ASP A 51 -4.98 6.57 1.19
CA ASP A 51 -3.53 6.82 1.05
C ASP A 51 -2.70 5.86 1.92
N SER A 52 -3.16 5.60 3.14
CA SER A 52 -2.53 4.63 4.05
C SER A 52 -2.59 3.20 3.51
N LEU A 53 -3.70 2.82 2.86
CA LEU A 53 -3.86 1.51 2.26
C LEU A 53 -2.86 1.30 1.12
N LEU A 54 -2.69 2.28 0.22
CA LEU A 54 -1.73 2.18 -0.90
C LEU A 54 -0.29 1.95 -0.39
N ARG A 55 0.12 2.72 0.63
CA ARG A 55 1.44 2.54 1.26
C ARG A 55 1.59 1.18 1.92
N THR A 56 0.54 0.66 2.55
CA THR A 56 0.54 -0.66 3.18
C THR A 56 0.71 -1.76 2.14
N ILE A 57 0.02 -1.68 1.01
CA ILE A 57 0.14 -2.65 -0.09
C ILE A 57 1.55 -2.62 -0.68
N ALA A 58 2.13 -1.43 -0.91
CA ALA A 58 3.51 -1.31 -1.35
C ALA A 58 4.49 -1.91 -0.32
N ALA A 59 4.26 -1.70 0.98
CA ALA A 59 5.08 -2.30 2.03
C ALA A 59 5.03 -3.84 2.04
N VAL A 60 3.84 -4.43 1.87
CA VAL A 60 3.66 -5.88 1.76
C VAL A 60 4.42 -6.43 0.55
N GLN A 61 4.29 -5.79 -0.62
CA GLN A 61 5.03 -6.20 -1.82
C GLN A 61 6.54 -6.05 -1.66
N ALA A 62 7.00 -5.01 -0.95
CA ALA A 62 8.42 -4.87 -0.67
C ALA A 62 8.92 -6.01 0.22
N ASN A 63 8.19 -6.34 1.30
CA ASN A 63 8.55 -7.45 2.18
C ASN A 63 8.52 -8.81 1.48
N ASP A 64 7.56 -9.06 0.58
CA ASP A 64 7.55 -10.27 -0.26
C ASP A 64 8.87 -10.46 -1.01
N MET A 65 9.38 -9.40 -1.63
CA MET A 65 10.67 -9.44 -2.32
C MET A 65 11.86 -9.57 -1.36
N VAL A 66 11.82 -8.94 -0.18
CA VAL A 66 12.83 -9.17 0.87
C VAL A 66 12.91 -10.65 1.24
N ASP A 67 11.77 -11.29 1.44
CA ASP A 67 11.70 -12.68 1.88
C ASP A 67 12.15 -13.66 0.79
N ARG A 68 11.84 -13.36 -0.49
CA ARG A 68 12.41 -14.07 -1.65
C ARG A 68 13.94 -13.97 -1.70
N MET A 69 14.49 -12.76 -1.51
CA MET A 69 15.95 -12.58 -1.48
C MET A 69 16.62 -13.28 -0.29
N ARG A 70 15.95 -13.33 0.87
CA ARG A 70 16.41 -14.06 2.05
C ARG A 70 16.40 -15.58 1.86
N SER A 71 15.48 -16.11 1.06
CA SER A 71 15.46 -17.55 0.75
C SER A 71 16.57 -17.94 -0.24
N ASN A 72 17.04 -17.00 -1.06
CA ASN A 72 18.07 -17.18 -2.08
C ASN A 72 19.35 -16.37 -1.81
N VAL A 73 19.94 -16.57 -0.62
CA VAL A 73 21.16 -15.85 -0.20
C VAL A 73 22.33 -16.04 -1.17
N ALA A 74 22.41 -17.19 -1.84
CA ALA A 74 23.48 -17.46 -2.80
C ALA A 74 23.51 -16.42 -3.94
N ALA A 75 22.35 -15.99 -4.45
CA ALA A 75 22.28 -14.92 -5.44
C ALA A 75 22.62 -13.54 -4.86
N THR A 76 22.27 -13.26 -3.60
CA THR A 76 22.51 -11.95 -2.97
C THR A 76 23.98 -11.74 -2.59
N THR A 77 24.71 -12.80 -2.29
CA THR A 77 26.16 -12.73 -1.97
C THR A 77 27.03 -12.30 -3.16
N LEU A 78 26.49 -12.34 -4.39
CA LEU A 78 27.16 -11.84 -5.59
C LEU A 78 27.31 -10.30 -5.61
N GLY A 79 26.71 -9.60 -4.64
CA GLY A 79 26.85 -8.14 -4.50
C GLY A 79 26.33 -7.40 -5.73
N VAL A 80 27.14 -6.50 -6.28
CA VAL A 80 26.79 -5.72 -7.49
C VAL A 80 26.43 -6.59 -8.70
N ASN A 81 26.91 -7.84 -8.74
CA ASN A 81 26.61 -8.81 -9.80
C ASN A 81 25.39 -9.69 -9.49
N SER A 82 24.69 -9.43 -8.38
CA SER A 82 23.44 -10.12 -8.04
C SER A 82 22.40 -9.90 -9.15
N PRO A 83 21.68 -10.94 -9.60
CA PRO A 83 20.58 -10.77 -10.55
C PRO A 83 19.40 -9.96 -10.00
N TYR A 84 19.32 -9.80 -8.68
CA TYR A 84 18.38 -8.89 -8.05
C TYR A 84 18.79 -7.41 -8.22
N ASN A 85 20.03 -7.09 -8.59
CA ASN A 85 20.48 -5.71 -8.70
C ASN A 85 20.13 -5.10 -10.06
N ASN A 86 19.18 -4.18 -10.05
CA ASN A 86 18.68 -3.44 -11.22
C ASN A 86 18.41 -4.34 -12.44
N PRO A 87 17.62 -5.42 -12.30
CA PRO A 87 17.28 -6.28 -13.43
C PRO A 87 16.59 -5.46 -14.52
N THR A 88 17.13 -5.49 -15.74
CA THR A 88 16.52 -4.82 -16.89
C THR A 88 15.18 -5.48 -17.17
N GLY A 89 14.10 -4.73 -16.94
CA GLY A 89 12.74 -5.23 -16.94
C GLY A 89 12.39 -6.06 -18.17
N SER A 90 12.03 -7.33 -17.94
CA SER A 90 10.86 -7.88 -18.59
C SER A 90 10.33 -9.08 -17.82
N SER A 91 9.01 -9.09 -17.70
CA SER A 91 8.21 -10.31 -17.60
C SER A 91 8.32 -11.21 -18.87
N THR A 92 9.46 -11.22 -19.57
CA THR A 92 9.71 -12.07 -20.75
C THR A 92 10.93 -12.98 -20.62
N ALA A 93 11.80 -12.75 -19.63
CA ALA A 93 12.83 -13.71 -19.25
C ALA A 93 12.32 -14.55 -18.08
N ASN A 94 11.29 -15.38 -18.31
CA ASN A 94 10.88 -16.41 -17.35
C ASN A 94 11.87 -17.58 -17.46
N PRO A 95 12.77 -17.80 -16.48
CA PRO A 95 13.69 -18.94 -16.50
C PRO A 95 12.98 -20.30 -16.27
N ASN A 96 11.68 -20.27 -16.00
CA ASN A 96 10.77 -21.39 -15.76
C ASN A 96 11.21 -22.27 -14.58
N CYS A 97 11.70 -21.61 -13.54
CA CYS A 97 12.26 -22.30 -12.37
C CYS A 97 11.21 -22.97 -11.49
N LEU A 98 9.97 -22.49 -11.58
CA LEU A 98 8.81 -23.11 -10.91
C LEU A 98 8.18 -24.20 -11.76
N GLY A 99 8.70 -24.39 -12.97
CA GLY A 99 8.51 -25.59 -13.71
C GLY A 99 7.09 -25.78 -14.16
N LEU A 100 6.52 -24.87 -14.94
CA LEU A 100 5.25 -25.15 -15.61
C LEU A 100 5.49 -25.11 -17.12
N ASP A 101 5.15 -26.17 -17.84
CA ASP A 101 5.05 -26.06 -19.29
C ASP A 101 3.91 -25.09 -19.67
N GLY A 102 3.81 -24.69 -20.95
CA GLY A 102 2.71 -23.85 -21.43
C GLY A 102 1.30 -24.46 -21.29
N SER A 103 1.20 -25.68 -20.74
CA SER A 103 -0.02 -26.41 -20.40
C SER A 103 -0.25 -26.54 -18.88
N GLY A 104 0.61 -25.96 -18.05
CA GLY A 104 0.49 -25.97 -16.59
C GLY A 104 1.04 -27.23 -15.89
N ASN A 105 1.86 -28.04 -16.56
CA ASN A 105 2.44 -29.25 -15.95
C ASN A 105 3.81 -28.98 -15.32
N ALA A 106 4.04 -29.58 -14.14
CA ALA A 106 5.31 -29.54 -13.42
C ALA A 106 6.50 -30.05 -14.28
N VAL A 107 7.33 -29.19 -14.83
CA VAL A 107 8.64 -29.51 -15.41
C VAL A 107 9.72 -29.17 -14.40
N ASN A 108 10.37 -30.15 -13.76
CA ASN A 108 11.43 -29.87 -12.78
C ASN A 108 12.67 -29.28 -13.49
N ALA A 109 12.66 -27.96 -13.70
CA ALA A 109 13.81 -27.20 -14.13
C ALA A 109 14.69 -26.96 -12.90
N GLN A 110 15.82 -27.67 -12.82
CA GLN A 110 16.82 -27.42 -11.79
C GLN A 110 17.47 -26.05 -12.03
N CYS A 111 16.92 -25.00 -11.43
CA CYS A 111 17.46 -23.66 -11.55
C CYS A 111 18.63 -23.41 -10.60
N THR A 112 19.66 -22.77 -11.13
CA THR A 112 20.73 -22.17 -10.32
C THR A 112 20.18 -21.03 -9.47
N PRO A 113 20.85 -20.65 -8.36
CA PRO A 113 20.49 -19.47 -7.56
C PRO A 113 20.30 -18.20 -8.41
N THR A 114 21.13 -18.02 -9.43
CA THR A 114 21.06 -16.89 -10.37
C THR A 114 19.77 -16.90 -11.19
N GLN A 115 19.36 -18.08 -11.66
CA GLN A 115 18.10 -18.24 -12.40
C GLN A 115 16.89 -18.07 -11.48
N MET A 116 16.94 -18.59 -10.24
CA MET A 116 15.88 -18.38 -9.27
C MET A 116 15.67 -16.90 -8.94
N ALA A 117 16.74 -16.11 -8.83
CA ALA A 117 16.64 -14.67 -8.62
C ALA A 117 15.96 -13.94 -9.81
N GLY A 118 16.19 -14.41 -11.03
CA GLY A 118 15.47 -13.95 -12.22
C GLY A 118 13.98 -14.29 -12.17
N GLU A 119 13.62 -15.51 -11.75
CA GLU A 119 12.22 -15.94 -11.56
C GLU A 119 11.52 -15.09 -10.49
N ASP A 120 12.16 -14.90 -9.34
CA ASP A 120 11.60 -14.12 -8.25
C ASP A 120 11.25 -12.70 -8.69
N PHE A 121 12.20 -12.04 -9.37
CA PHE A 121 11.96 -10.70 -9.90
C PHE A 121 10.88 -10.71 -10.99
N TYR A 122 10.92 -11.71 -11.88
CA TYR A 122 9.91 -11.89 -12.93
C TYR A 122 8.51 -11.97 -12.35
N GLU A 123 8.27 -12.89 -11.41
CA GLU A 123 6.96 -13.08 -10.82
C GLU A 123 6.51 -11.82 -10.08
N TRP A 124 7.37 -11.31 -9.19
CA TRP A 124 7.06 -10.16 -8.36
C TRP A 124 6.72 -8.93 -9.20
N TYR A 125 7.55 -8.64 -10.22
CA TYR A 125 7.33 -7.52 -11.12
C TYR A 125 6.04 -7.71 -11.93
N ALA A 126 5.78 -8.93 -12.41
CA ALA A 126 4.57 -9.25 -13.15
C ALA A 126 3.31 -9.08 -12.27
N ASN A 127 3.37 -9.41 -10.98
CA ASN A 127 2.27 -9.18 -10.02
C ASN A 127 2.03 -7.70 -9.75
N ILE A 128 3.10 -6.91 -9.62
CA ILE A 128 3.04 -5.44 -9.49
C ILE A 128 2.38 -4.82 -10.73
N GLN A 129 2.76 -5.28 -11.93
CA GLN A 129 2.18 -4.82 -13.20
C GLN A 129 0.78 -5.40 -13.46
N GLY A 130 0.31 -6.37 -12.68
CA GLY A 130 -0.98 -7.05 -12.81
C GLY A 130 -1.09 -8.03 -13.99
N SER A 131 0.06 -8.47 -14.50
CA SER A 131 0.19 -9.53 -15.49
C SER A 131 0.71 -10.79 -14.78
N SER A 132 -0.03 -11.35 -13.82
CA SER A 132 0.40 -12.57 -13.14
C SER A 132 0.60 -13.71 -14.15
N ALA A 133 1.83 -14.20 -14.28
CA ALA A 133 2.21 -15.18 -15.30
C ALA A 133 1.55 -16.56 -15.12
N ASN A 134 1.23 -16.92 -13.87
CA ASN A 134 0.61 -18.19 -13.48
C ASN A 134 -0.76 -18.01 -12.79
N GLY A 135 -1.23 -16.77 -12.60
CA GLY A 135 -2.53 -16.47 -11.99
C GLY A 135 -2.63 -16.78 -10.50
N TRP A 136 -1.52 -17.16 -9.84
CA TRP A 136 -1.51 -17.58 -8.44
C TRP A 136 -1.58 -16.39 -7.47
N HIS A 137 -1.13 -15.20 -7.92
CA HIS A 137 -1.12 -14.00 -7.10
C HIS A 137 -2.21 -12.98 -7.50
N PRO A 138 -2.77 -12.25 -6.51
CA PRO A 138 -3.67 -11.14 -6.77
C PRO A 138 -3.01 -10.10 -7.69
N LYS A 139 -3.76 -9.59 -8.67
CA LYS A 139 -3.29 -8.52 -9.56
C LYS A 139 -3.17 -7.21 -8.77
N ILE A 140 -1.97 -6.86 -8.35
CA ILE A 140 -1.72 -5.66 -7.53
C ILE A 140 -1.93 -4.37 -8.33
N SER A 141 -1.85 -4.38 -9.67
CA SER A 141 -2.09 -3.18 -10.49
C SER A 141 -3.49 -2.58 -10.37
N ALA A 142 -4.48 -3.36 -9.90
CA ALA A 142 -5.80 -2.85 -9.58
C ALA A 142 -5.81 -1.99 -8.30
N LEU A 143 -4.84 -2.22 -7.42
CA LEU A 143 -4.68 -1.56 -6.12
C LEU A 143 -3.62 -0.46 -6.17
N LEU A 144 -2.52 -0.66 -6.90
CA LEU A 144 -1.48 0.33 -7.16
C LEU A 144 -1.47 0.69 -8.66
N PRO A 145 -2.15 1.79 -9.06
CA PRO A 145 -2.22 2.15 -10.48
C PRO A 145 -0.86 2.54 -11.02
N SER A 146 -0.53 2.05 -12.23
CA SER A 146 0.76 2.30 -12.90
C SER A 146 1.96 1.99 -12.00
N ALA A 147 1.86 0.92 -11.21
CA ALA A 147 2.92 0.55 -10.30
C ALA A 147 4.17 0.10 -11.05
N SER A 148 5.34 0.38 -10.48
CA SER A 148 6.62 -0.15 -10.94
C SER A 148 7.46 -0.50 -9.72
N GLY A 149 8.28 -1.54 -9.84
CA GLY A 149 9.14 -2.00 -8.77
C GLY A 149 10.54 -2.32 -9.28
N VAL A 150 11.55 -2.01 -8.50
CA VAL A 150 12.94 -2.39 -8.77
C VAL A 150 13.63 -2.79 -7.47
N VAL A 151 14.56 -3.72 -7.58
CA VAL A 151 15.53 -4.03 -6.54
C VAL A 151 16.87 -3.50 -6.99
N CYS A 152 17.62 -2.87 -6.10
CA CYS A 152 18.87 -2.20 -6.43
C CYS A 152 19.85 -2.25 -5.27
N ILE A 153 21.14 -2.22 -5.56
CA ILE A 153 22.14 -1.84 -4.57
C ILE A 153 22.28 -0.33 -4.62
N ASP A 154 21.97 0.30 -3.50
CA ASP A 154 21.80 1.74 -3.44
C ASP A 154 22.12 2.30 -2.06
N SER A 155 23.11 3.20 -1.99
CA SER A 155 23.44 3.95 -0.78
C SER A 155 22.52 5.16 -0.54
N THR A 156 21.80 5.61 -1.59
CA THR A 156 20.83 6.70 -1.57
C THR A 156 19.40 6.22 -1.90
N PRO A 157 18.82 5.31 -1.10
CA PRO A 157 17.59 4.58 -1.44
C PRO A 157 16.35 5.46 -1.70
N ASN A 158 16.37 6.72 -1.28
CA ASN A 158 15.27 7.68 -1.42
C ASN A 158 15.37 8.59 -2.67
N ASP A 159 16.01 8.15 -3.75
CA ASP A 159 16.10 8.88 -5.01
C ASP A 159 15.52 8.10 -6.21
N GLY A 160 15.75 8.60 -7.42
CA GLY A 160 15.34 7.95 -8.66
C GLY A 160 13.85 8.10 -9.00
N THR A 161 13.50 7.59 -10.17
CA THR A 161 12.16 7.59 -10.78
C THR A 161 11.84 6.21 -11.34
N PRO A 162 10.58 5.89 -11.67
CA PRO A 162 10.20 4.58 -12.22
C PRO A 162 10.99 4.16 -13.47
N GLY A 163 11.44 5.10 -14.30
CA GLY A 163 12.23 4.82 -15.52
C GLY A 163 13.74 5.01 -15.35
N ALA A 164 14.19 5.57 -14.24
CA ALA A 164 15.59 5.81 -13.92
C ALA A 164 15.76 5.64 -12.40
N PRO A 165 15.91 4.39 -11.92
CA PRO A 165 15.83 4.07 -10.50
C PRO A 165 17.03 4.54 -9.66
N ALA A 166 18.06 5.12 -10.29
CA ALA A 166 19.24 5.69 -9.62
C ALA A 166 20.00 4.67 -8.73
N CYS A 167 20.18 3.44 -9.23
CA CYS A 167 21.00 2.43 -8.57
C CYS A 167 22.48 2.83 -8.64
N ASP A 168 23.08 3.22 -7.51
CA ASP A 168 24.46 3.69 -7.47
C ASP A 168 25.51 2.55 -7.48
N ASN A 169 25.09 1.32 -7.18
CA ASN A 169 25.96 0.14 -7.02
C ASN A 169 27.07 0.32 -5.96
N ILE A 170 26.87 1.21 -4.98
CA ILE A 170 27.82 1.43 -3.90
C ILE A 170 27.54 0.40 -2.80
N VAL A 171 28.46 -0.55 -2.66
CA VAL A 171 28.53 -1.44 -1.50
C VAL A 171 28.89 -0.63 -0.25
N ALA A 172 28.18 -0.85 0.85
CA ALA A 172 28.44 -0.12 2.09
C ALA A 172 29.89 -0.31 2.57
N VAL A 173 30.39 0.66 3.34
CA VAL A 173 31.78 0.70 3.87
C VAL A 173 32.15 -0.57 4.67
N SER A 174 31.15 -1.32 5.13
CA SER A 174 31.30 -2.60 5.85
C SER A 174 31.48 -3.83 4.94
N GLY A 175 31.58 -3.66 3.62
CA GLY A 175 31.82 -4.74 2.65
C GLY A 175 30.58 -5.57 2.28
N LYS A 176 29.40 -5.22 2.81
CA LYS A 176 28.12 -5.86 2.45
C LYS A 176 27.28 -4.94 1.56
N PRO A 177 26.61 -5.48 0.53
CA PRO A 177 25.64 -4.71 -0.25
C PRO A 177 24.45 -4.31 0.63
N ILE A 178 23.99 -3.07 0.45
CA ILE A 178 22.69 -2.62 0.94
C ILE A 178 21.75 -2.71 -0.24
N PHE A 179 20.80 -3.65 -0.17
CA PHE A 179 19.74 -3.75 -1.14
C PHE A 179 18.62 -2.80 -0.75
N ALA A 180 18.12 -2.06 -1.73
CA ALA A 180 16.95 -1.21 -1.64
C ALA A 180 15.88 -1.72 -2.61
N ILE A 181 14.67 -1.91 -2.09
CA ILE A 181 13.49 -2.21 -2.89
C ILE A 181 12.70 -0.91 -3.01
N LYS A 182 12.57 -0.41 -4.23
CA LYS A 182 11.83 0.81 -4.54
C LYS A 182 10.57 0.43 -5.31
N ILE A 183 9.43 0.85 -4.81
CA ILE A 183 8.13 0.67 -5.46
C ILE A 183 7.52 2.03 -5.67
N TRP A 184 7.11 2.31 -6.89
CA TRP A 184 6.39 3.51 -7.27
C TRP A 184 4.98 3.17 -7.71
N TRP A 185 4.06 4.11 -7.53
CA TRP A 185 2.73 4.08 -8.14
C TRP A 185 2.31 5.51 -8.42
N THR A 186 1.43 5.68 -9.41
CA THR A 186 0.88 7.00 -9.72
C THR A 186 -0.61 6.99 -9.39
N GLU A 187 -1.08 7.99 -8.66
CA GLU A 187 -2.52 8.15 -8.49
C GLU A 187 -3.20 8.33 -9.85
N ARG A 188 -4.50 8.01 -9.92
CA ARG A 188 -5.25 8.14 -11.17
C ARG A 188 -5.17 9.58 -11.67
N LYS A 189 -4.61 9.76 -12.87
CA LYS A 189 -4.59 11.05 -13.57
C LYS A 189 -6.02 11.44 -13.92
N ASP A 190 -6.43 12.65 -13.55
CA ASP A 190 -7.66 13.26 -14.05
C ASP A 190 -7.32 14.45 -14.96
N ALA A 191 -8.34 15.03 -15.62
CA ALA A 191 -8.13 16.04 -16.65
C ALA A 191 -7.39 17.31 -16.15
N ASN A 192 -7.36 17.54 -14.83
CA ASN A 192 -6.85 18.77 -14.23
C ASN A 192 -5.62 18.56 -13.32
N SER A 193 -5.23 17.32 -13.00
CA SER A 193 -4.06 17.05 -12.17
C SER A 193 -3.15 16.01 -12.83
N PRO A 194 -1.89 16.35 -13.17
CA PRO A 194 -0.92 15.34 -13.54
C PRO A 194 -0.72 14.45 -12.30
N GLY A 195 -1.19 13.21 -12.37
CA GLY A 195 -1.18 12.28 -11.24
C GLY A 195 0.18 12.25 -10.54
N VAL A 196 0.14 12.32 -9.21
CA VAL A 196 1.35 12.37 -8.39
C VAL A 196 1.95 10.97 -8.31
N THR A 197 3.26 10.87 -8.53
CA THR A 197 4.00 9.63 -8.34
C THR A 197 4.42 9.53 -6.88
N HIS A 198 3.96 8.48 -6.21
CA HIS A 198 4.37 8.12 -4.86
C HIS A 198 5.45 7.05 -4.91
N ARG A 199 6.18 6.93 -3.81
CA ARG A 199 7.24 5.94 -3.65
C ARG A 199 7.20 5.34 -2.25
N TYR A 200 7.42 4.03 -2.19
CA TYR A 200 7.75 3.28 -0.98
C TYR A 200 9.14 2.69 -1.16
N VAL A 201 9.95 2.77 -0.10
CA VAL A 201 11.33 2.28 -0.11
C VAL A 201 11.59 1.52 1.18
N THR A 202 12.20 0.35 1.06
CA THR A 202 12.83 -0.35 2.19
C THR A 202 14.26 -0.71 1.80
N ASN A 203 15.18 -0.68 2.75
CA ASN A 203 16.56 -1.11 2.54
C ASN A 203 16.98 -2.10 3.62
N PHE A 204 17.89 -3.00 3.27
CA PHE A 204 18.35 -4.07 4.14
C PHE A 204 19.69 -4.63 3.65
N SER A 205 20.33 -5.41 4.50
CA SER A 205 21.56 -6.15 4.19
C SER A 205 21.38 -7.62 4.55
N LEU A 206 22.08 -8.51 3.85
CA LEU A 206 22.03 -9.96 4.03
C LEU A 206 23.41 -10.54 4.42
#